data_AF-A0A7V1AKH0-F1
#
_entry.id   AF-A0A7V1AKH0-F1
#
_cell.length_a   1.000
_cell.length_b   1.000
_cell.length_c   1.000
_cell.angle_alpha   90.00
_cell.angle_beta   90.00
_cell.angle_gamma   90.00
#
_symmetry.space_group_name_H-M   'P 1'
#
loop_
_entity.id
_entity.type
_entity.pdbx_description
1 polymer ?
#
loop_
_entity_poly.entity_id
_entity_poly.type
_entity_poly.pdbx_seq_one_letter_code
_entity_poly.pdbx_strand_id
1 'polypeptide(L)'
;MGLNDLIQQFQKYLSIFWKGWKHTKSVHSDDEITRFIRPKERKYVKENNKLKTAAFKLSRDGGISSCVTSGMSLVSIWQHGDKYFASLTNTIIGRGYLLAKDVYSENLRFDYNDDPPKHANIIGFSVDRALSLSQRQALAQKAEYEKR
;
A
#
# COMPACT_ATOMS: atom_id res chain seq x y z
N MET A 1 -11.69 19.63 -40.24
CA MET A 1 -11.88 19.45 -38.80
C MET A 1 -11.68 20.81 -38.15
N GLY A 2 -12.74 21.42 -37.61
CA GLY A 2 -12.68 22.79 -37.11
C GLY A 2 -12.12 22.86 -35.69
N LEU A 3 -11.56 24.01 -35.29
CA LEU A 3 -11.07 24.26 -33.93
C LEU A 3 -12.14 23.96 -32.86
N ASN A 4 -13.42 24.16 -33.21
CA ASN A 4 -14.57 23.89 -32.35
C ASN A 4 -14.83 22.39 -32.12
N ASP A 5 -14.57 21.53 -33.10
CA ASP A 5 -14.70 20.06 -32.93
C ASP A 5 -13.64 19.53 -31.95
N LEU A 6 -12.43 20.09 -32.02
CA LEU A 6 -11.32 19.72 -31.15
C LEU A 6 -11.61 20.13 -29.69
N ILE A 7 -12.16 21.33 -29.48
CA ILE A 7 -12.55 21.82 -28.15
C ILE A 7 -13.67 20.96 -27.55
N GLN A 8 -14.69 20.59 -28.32
CA GLN A 8 -15.76 19.71 -27.83
C GLN A 8 -15.26 18.30 -27.48
N GLN A 9 -14.33 17.75 -28.28
CA GLN A 9 -13.72 16.46 -28.00
C GLN A 9 -12.88 16.50 -26.72
N PHE A 10 -12.10 17.56 -26.50
CA PHE A 10 -11.34 17.79 -25.27
C PHE A 10 -12.24 17.97 -24.04
N GLN A 11 -13.33 18.74 -24.15
CA GLN A 11 -14.30 18.91 -23.06
C GLN A 11 -14.99 17.60 -22.70
N LYS A 12 -15.30 16.75 -23.68
CA LYS A 12 -15.84 15.41 -23.45
C LYS A 12 -14.84 14.51 -22.73
N TYR A 13 -13.55 14.53 -23.12
CA TYR A 13 -12.48 13.80 -22.44
C TYR A 13 -12.26 14.27 -20.99
N LEU A 14 -12.25 15.58 -20.76
CA LEU A 14 -12.19 16.14 -19.41
C LEU A 14 -13.43 15.72 -18.60
N SER A 15 -14.65 15.79 -19.15
CA SER A 15 -15.85 15.38 -18.41
C SER A 15 -15.83 13.90 -17.98
N ILE A 16 -15.14 13.03 -18.70
CA ILE A 16 -14.91 11.62 -18.33
C ILE A 16 -13.85 11.51 -17.24
N PHE A 17 -12.79 12.33 -17.31
CA PHE A 17 -11.71 12.37 -16.33
C PHE A 17 -12.17 12.89 -14.95
N TRP A 18 -13.14 13.81 -14.92
CA TRP A 18 -13.62 14.45 -13.68
C TRP A 18 -14.82 13.74 -13.02
N LYS A 19 -15.51 12.83 -13.72
CA LYS A 19 -16.68 12.09 -13.18
C LYS A 19 -16.35 11.01 -12.14
N GLY A 20 -15.08 10.82 -11.80
CA GLY A 20 -14.61 9.81 -10.85
C GLY A 20 -13.96 10.37 -9.59
N TRP A 21 -13.93 11.69 -9.37
CA TRP A 21 -13.32 12.29 -8.17
C TRP A 21 -14.26 12.14 -6.96
N LYS A 22 -14.51 10.89 -6.57
CA LYS A 22 -14.91 10.55 -5.21
C LYS A 22 -13.81 11.10 -4.31
N HIS A 23 -14.15 11.77 -3.21
CA HIS A 23 -13.23 12.18 -2.17
C HIS A 23 -12.24 11.04 -1.87
N THR A 24 -11.06 11.10 -2.49
CA THR A 24 -9.99 10.14 -2.22
C THR A 24 -9.54 10.47 -0.81
N LYS A 25 -9.90 9.60 0.14
CA LYS A 25 -9.29 9.63 1.47
C LYS A 25 -7.78 9.67 1.26
N SER A 26 -7.15 10.73 1.75
CA SER A 26 -5.71 10.90 1.67
C SER A 26 -5.04 10.13 2.79
N VAL A 27 -3.92 9.49 2.49
CA VAL A 27 -3.00 8.99 3.52
C VAL A 27 -2.18 10.17 4.02
N HIS A 28 -2.16 10.41 5.32
CA HIS A 28 -1.36 11.46 5.95
C HIS A 28 0.04 10.94 6.28
N SER A 29 1.05 11.81 6.36
CA SER A 29 2.44 11.39 6.55
C SER A 29 2.71 10.70 7.90
N ASP A 30 1.89 10.99 8.91
CA ASP A 30 1.88 10.37 10.23
C ASP A 30 1.04 9.09 10.30
N ASP A 31 0.41 8.69 9.19
CA ASP A 31 -0.33 7.43 9.15
C ASP A 31 0.60 6.22 9.27
N GLU A 32 0.26 5.29 10.16
CA GLU A 32 0.86 3.98 10.20
C GLU A 32 0.27 3.11 9.10
N ILE A 33 1.16 2.48 8.34
CA ILE A 33 0.85 1.62 7.21
C ILE A 33 1.23 0.19 7.55
N THR A 34 0.24 -0.69 7.51
CA THR A 34 0.39 -2.10 7.88
C THR A 34 0.26 -3.01 6.67
N ARG A 35 1.19 -3.97 6.57
CA ARG A 35 1.05 -5.17 5.77
C ARG A 35 0.89 -6.37 6.70
N PHE A 36 -0.23 -7.06 6.63
CA PHE A 36 -0.41 -8.31 7.38
C PHE A 36 0.46 -9.44 6.80
N ILE A 37 1.05 -10.24 7.69
CA ILE A 37 1.93 -11.36 7.36
C ILE A 37 1.22 -12.68 7.67
N ARG A 38 1.24 -13.60 6.71
CA ARG A 38 0.58 -14.91 6.78
C ARG A 38 1.62 -16.04 6.79
N PRO A 39 1.28 -17.30 7.13
CA PRO A 39 2.24 -18.40 7.25
C PRO A 39 3.19 -18.56 6.05
N LYS A 40 2.65 -18.50 4.83
CA LYS A 40 3.45 -18.59 3.58
C LYS A 40 4.44 -17.42 3.38
N GLU A 41 4.23 -16.33 4.11
CA GLU A 41 4.98 -15.09 4.09
C GLU A 41 5.96 -15.00 5.27
N ARG A 42 6.01 -16.00 6.17
CA ARG A 42 6.97 -16.07 7.28
C ARG A 42 8.42 -15.92 6.82
N LYS A 43 8.73 -16.42 5.62
CA LYS A 43 10.05 -16.27 4.98
C LYS A 43 10.49 -14.82 4.78
N TYR A 44 9.57 -13.86 4.81
CA TYR A 44 9.83 -12.42 4.69
C TYR A 44 10.27 -11.78 6.01
N VAL A 45 10.24 -12.51 7.12
CA VAL A 45 10.66 -12.03 8.43
C VAL A 45 12.07 -12.54 8.72
N LYS A 46 12.93 -11.66 9.25
CA LYS A 46 14.27 -12.00 9.76
C LYS A 46 14.17 -12.46 11.22
N GLU A 47 15.20 -13.16 11.70
CA GLU A 47 15.25 -13.62 13.10
C GLU A 47 15.22 -12.47 14.12
N ASN A 48 15.71 -11.29 13.75
CA ASN A 48 15.70 -10.09 14.59
C ASN A 48 14.41 -9.26 14.49
N ASN A 49 13.27 -9.87 14.13
CA ASN A 49 11.98 -9.18 13.97
C ASN A 49 12.04 -7.96 13.03
N LYS A 50 12.82 -8.06 11.95
CA LYS A 50 12.81 -7.09 10.85
C LYS A 50 12.23 -7.71 9.59
N LEU A 51 11.65 -6.90 8.73
CA LEU A 51 11.21 -7.34 7.41
C LEU A 51 12.39 -7.46 6.45
N LYS A 52 12.32 -8.46 5.58
CA LYS A 52 13.20 -8.59 4.41
C LYS A 52 12.61 -7.75 3.27
N THR A 53 13.46 -7.35 2.32
CA THR A 53 13.03 -6.70 1.05
C THR A 53 11.95 -7.50 0.31
N ALA A 54 11.91 -8.82 0.49
CA ALA A 54 10.89 -9.69 -0.09
C ALA A 54 9.47 -9.43 0.45
N ALA A 55 9.32 -8.84 1.65
CA ALA A 55 8.03 -8.39 2.17
C ALA A 55 7.41 -7.29 1.29
N PHE A 56 8.26 -6.52 0.60
CA PHE A 56 7.90 -5.41 -0.27
C PHE A 56 7.86 -5.83 -1.74
N LYS A 57 7.72 -7.12 -2.03
CA LYS A 57 7.59 -7.61 -3.41
C LYS A 57 6.32 -7.04 -4.05
N LEU A 58 6.47 -6.45 -5.23
CA LEU A 58 5.36 -5.91 -6.00
C LEU A 58 4.38 -7.01 -6.41
N SER A 59 3.08 -6.73 -6.32
CA SER A 59 2.03 -7.55 -6.93
C SER A 59 1.99 -7.35 -8.45
N ARG A 60 1.11 -8.11 -9.13
CA ARG A 60 0.99 -8.07 -10.59
C ARG A 60 0.55 -6.70 -11.13
N ASP A 61 -0.13 -5.93 -10.30
CA ASP A 61 -0.56 -4.54 -10.53
C ASP A 61 0.57 -3.51 -10.29
N GLY A 62 1.77 -3.96 -9.88
CA GLY A 62 2.91 -3.09 -9.63
C GLY A 62 2.89 -2.39 -8.26
N GLY A 63 1.91 -2.68 -7.41
CA GLY A 63 1.78 -2.12 -6.07
C GLY A 63 2.26 -3.03 -4.94
N ILE A 64 2.17 -2.53 -3.71
CA ILE A 64 2.30 -3.31 -2.48
C ILE A 64 1.01 -3.11 -1.68
N SER A 65 0.23 -4.17 -1.53
CA SER A 65 -0.98 -4.15 -0.69
C SER A 65 -0.64 -3.87 0.78
N SER A 66 -1.32 -2.88 1.34
CA SER A 66 -1.21 -2.43 2.72
C SER A 66 -2.52 -1.78 3.21
N CYS A 67 -2.57 -1.43 4.50
CA CYS A 67 -3.72 -0.80 5.16
C CYS A 67 -3.28 0.38 6.02
N VAL A 68 -4.10 1.43 6.08
CA VAL A 68 -3.92 2.56 7.00
C VAL A 68 -4.46 2.18 8.39
N THR A 69 -3.55 1.90 9.32
CA THR A 69 -3.87 1.44 10.68
C THR A 69 -3.78 2.52 11.76
N SER A 70 -3.44 3.76 11.38
CA SER A 70 -3.51 4.88 12.32
C SER A 70 -4.88 5.03 12.97
N GLY A 71 -4.83 5.39 14.26
CA GLY A 71 -6.00 5.51 15.13
C GLY A 71 -6.63 4.18 15.57
N MET A 72 -6.09 3.04 15.16
CA MET A 72 -6.57 1.72 15.61
C MET A 72 -5.78 1.25 16.83
N SER A 73 -6.47 0.65 17.81
CA SER A 73 -5.78 -0.13 18.84
C SER A 73 -5.12 -1.37 18.25
N LEU A 74 -4.09 -1.90 18.90
CA LEU A 74 -3.43 -3.14 18.46
C LEU A 74 -4.42 -4.31 18.31
N VAL A 75 -5.37 -4.44 19.25
CA VAL A 75 -6.44 -5.44 19.19
C VAL A 75 -7.30 -5.24 17.93
N SER A 76 -7.68 -4.00 17.64
CA SER A 76 -8.47 -3.67 16.44
C SER A 76 -7.72 -3.93 15.14
N ILE A 77 -6.39 -3.74 15.12
CA ILE A 77 -5.54 -4.06 13.98
C ILE A 77 -5.58 -5.56 13.69
N TRP A 78 -5.44 -6.41 14.72
CA TRP A 78 -5.51 -7.86 14.54
C TRP A 78 -6.90 -8.33 14.10
N GLN A 79 -7.95 -7.82 14.72
CA GLN A 79 -9.33 -8.11 14.32
C GLN A 79 -9.61 -7.70 12.87
N HIS A 80 -9.05 -6.57 12.44
CA HIS A 80 -9.16 -6.12 11.06
C HIS A 80 -8.43 -7.06 10.09
N GLY A 81 -7.21 -7.48 10.44
CA GLY A 81 -6.44 -8.48 9.70
C GLY A 81 -7.20 -9.80 9.55
N ASP A 82 -7.80 -10.30 10.63
CA ASP A 82 -8.60 -11.52 10.60
C ASP A 82 -9.85 -11.41 9.75
N LYS A 83 -10.55 -10.27 9.85
CA LYS A 83 -11.81 -10.08 9.14
C LYS A 83 -11.63 -9.98 7.63
N TYR A 84 -10.57 -9.34 7.16
CA TYR A 84 -10.42 -8.98 5.75
C TYR A 84 -9.27 -9.69 5.02
N PHE A 85 -8.25 -10.18 5.73
CA PHE A 85 -7.03 -10.71 5.11
C PHE A 85 -6.71 -12.17 5.49
N ALA A 86 -7.35 -12.69 6.54
CA ALA A 86 -7.24 -14.10 6.91
C ALA A 86 -8.23 -14.98 6.15
N SER A 87 -7.93 -16.27 6.10
CA SER A 87 -8.87 -17.32 5.74
C SER A 87 -8.68 -18.52 6.68
N LEU A 88 -9.57 -19.51 6.60
CA LEU A 88 -9.50 -20.74 7.43
C LEU A 88 -8.13 -21.43 7.40
N THR A 89 -7.43 -21.36 6.27
CA THR A 89 -6.12 -22.01 6.06
C THR A 89 -4.96 -21.02 6.05
N ASN A 90 -5.21 -19.73 6.21
CA ASN A 90 -4.22 -18.68 6.02
C ASN A 90 -4.46 -17.53 7.00
N THR A 91 -4.20 -17.79 8.27
CA THR A 91 -4.37 -16.83 9.37
C THR A 91 -3.29 -15.74 9.37
N ILE A 92 -3.52 -14.64 10.08
CA ILE A 92 -2.50 -13.61 10.29
C ILE A 92 -1.57 -14.05 11.43
N ILE A 93 -0.27 -14.13 11.16
CA ILE A 93 0.79 -14.52 12.13
C ILE A 93 1.63 -13.33 12.63
N GLY A 94 1.44 -12.16 12.03
CA GLY A 94 2.13 -10.94 12.41
C GLY A 94 1.82 -9.82 11.43
N ARG A 95 2.48 -8.68 11.63
CA ARG A 95 2.34 -7.50 10.78
C ARG A 95 3.69 -6.84 10.55
N GLY A 96 3.89 -6.37 9.34
CA GLY A 96 4.93 -5.41 9.01
C GLY A 96 4.34 -4.01 9.02
N TYR A 97 4.99 -3.05 9.67
CA TYR A 97 4.47 -1.68 9.72
C TYR A 97 5.57 -0.63 9.59
N LEU A 98 5.21 0.53 9.06
CA LEU A 98 6.05 1.72 8.90
C LEU A 98 5.16 2.96 8.84
N LEU A 99 5.74 4.17 8.87
CA LEU A 99 4.98 5.40 8.71
C LEU A 99 4.86 5.78 7.22
N ALA A 100 3.76 6.41 6.84
CA ALA A 100 3.53 6.85 5.47
C ALA A 100 4.59 7.85 4.97
N LYS A 101 5.16 8.69 5.85
CA LYS A 101 6.31 9.54 5.53
C LYS A 101 7.50 8.77 4.97
N ASP A 102 7.71 7.53 5.43
CA ASP A 102 8.80 6.68 4.97
C ASP A 102 8.58 6.24 3.52
N VAL A 103 7.32 6.04 3.12
CA VAL A 103 6.92 5.78 1.74
C VAL A 103 7.12 7.04 0.88
N TYR A 104 6.65 8.19 1.33
CA TYR A 104 6.81 9.45 0.59
C TYR A 104 8.29 9.84 0.40
N SER A 105 9.15 9.55 1.38
CA SER A 105 10.59 9.81 1.26
C SER A 105 11.28 9.06 0.12
N GLU A 106 10.67 7.98 -0.38
CA GLU A 106 11.15 7.20 -1.52
C GLU A 106 10.51 7.65 -2.86
N ASN A 107 9.84 8.81 -2.87
CA ASN A 107 9.03 9.32 -3.99
C ASN A 107 7.91 8.37 -4.43
N LEU A 108 7.41 7.55 -3.50
CA LEU A 108 6.27 6.67 -3.70
C LEU A 108 4.98 7.36 -3.25
N ARG A 109 3.84 6.79 -3.62
CA ARG A 109 2.51 7.32 -3.27
C ARG A 109 1.54 6.21 -2.88
N PHE A 110 0.39 6.60 -2.34
CA PHE A 110 -0.68 5.67 -2.01
C PHE A 110 -1.81 5.75 -3.03
N ASP A 111 -2.34 4.60 -3.40
CA ASP A 111 -3.63 4.43 -4.07
C ASP A 111 -4.62 3.88 -3.04
N TYR A 112 -5.32 4.80 -2.36
CA TYR A 112 -6.31 4.47 -1.33
C TYR A 112 -7.63 4.12 -1.99
N ASN A 113 -8.10 2.89 -1.82
CA ASN A 113 -9.33 2.40 -2.45
C ASN A 113 -10.42 1.95 -1.45
N ASP A 114 -10.10 1.89 -0.15
CA ASP A 114 -11.02 1.47 0.93
C ASP A 114 -11.67 0.09 0.71
N ASP A 115 -11.11 -0.74 -0.18
CA ASP A 115 -11.60 -2.09 -0.47
C ASP A 115 -10.46 -3.12 -0.38
N PRO A 116 -10.39 -3.90 0.71
CA PRO A 116 -11.25 -3.84 1.92
C PRO A 116 -11.06 -2.52 2.71
N PRO A 117 -11.90 -2.19 3.72
CA PRO A 117 -11.79 -0.94 4.46
C PRO A 117 -10.35 -0.65 4.92
N LYS A 118 -9.93 0.62 4.86
CA LYS A 118 -8.57 1.09 5.14
C LYS A 118 -7.49 0.59 4.18
N HIS A 119 -7.82 -0.14 3.13
CA HIS A 119 -6.83 -0.59 2.15
C HIS A 119 -6.26 0.58 1.32
N ALA A 120 -4.94 0.57 1.21
CA ALA A 120 -4.16 1.52 0.44
C ALA A 120 -2.94 0.82 -0.13
N ASN A 121 -2.83 0.79 -1.46
CA ASN A 121 -1.65 0.23 -2.13
C ASN A 121 -0.52 1.26 -2.13
N ILE A 122 0.70 0.83 -1.80
CA ILE A 122 1.90 1.63 -2.11
C ILE A 122 2.20 1.43 -3.59
N ILE A 123 2.26 2.53 -4.36
CA ILE A 123 2.49 2.54 -5.81
C ILE A 123 3.56 3.58 -6.19
N GLY A 124 3.89 3.66 -7.48
CA GLY A 124 4.87 4.62 -8.00
C GLY A 124 6.31 4.11 -7.99
N PHE A 125 6.51 2.79 -7.81
CA PHE A 125 7.82 2.18 -7.96
C PHE A 125 8.37 2.40 -9.36
N SER A 126 9.68 2.66 -9.45
CA SER A 126 10.35 2.86 -10.74
C SER A 126 10.22 1.63 -11.63
N VAL A 127 10.09 1.85 -12.95
CA VAL A 127 10.22 0.79 -13.95
C VAL A 127 11.67 0.29 -14.09
N ASP A 128 12.63 1.12 -13.66
CA ASP A 128 14.03 0.70 -13.50
C ASP A 128 14.13 -0.31 -12.35
N ARG A 129 14.63 -1.50 -12.65
CA ARG A 129 14.71 -2.62 -11.70
C ARG A 129 15.65 -2.34 -10.53
N ALA A 130 16.76 -1.65 -10.77
CA ALA A 130 17.74 -1.34 -9.73
C ALA A 130 17.18 -0.28 -8.78
N LEU A 131 16.56 0.77 -9.32
CA LEU A 131 15.92 1.80 -8.50
C LEU A 131 14.73 1.23 -7.71
N SER A 132 13.88 0.42 -8.35
CA SER A 132 12.78 -0.29 -7.67
C SER A 132 13.28 -1.20 -6.55
N LEU A 133 14.39 -1.90 -6.75
CA LEU A 133 15.02 -2.70 -5.70
C LEU A 133 15.51 -1.82 -4.54
N SER A 134 16.17 -0.71 -4.84
CA SER A 134 16.67 0.25 -3.85
C SER A 134 15.53 0.82 -3.00
N GLN A 135 14.44 1.29 -3.63
CA GLN A 135 13.24 1.78 -2.93
C GLN A 135 12.68 0.71 -1.97
N ARG A 136 12.54 -0.54 -2.42
CA ARG A 136 12.03 -1.64 -1.58
C ARG A 136 13.00 -2.02 -0.45
N GLN A 137 14.31 -1.88 -0.65
CA GLN A 137 15.30 -2.07 0.40
C GLN A 137 15.19 -0.99 1.47
N ALA A 138 15.01 0.28 1.06
CA ALA A 138 14.81 1.39 1.98
C ALA A 138 13.54 1.23 2.82
N LEU A 139 12.41 0.82 2.20
CA LEU A 139 11.19 0.50 2.94
C LEU A 139 11.41 -0.63 3.95
N ALA A 140 12.13 -1.69 3.57
CA ALA A 140 12.42 -2.80 4.46
C ALA A 140 13.34 -2.44 5.64
N GLN A 141 14.20 -1.44 5.49
CA GLN A 141 15.04 -0.94 6.59
C GLN A 141 14.24 -0.13 7.61
N LYS A 142 13.25 0.63 7.15
CA LYS A 142 12.40 1.49 7.98
C LYS A 142 11.26 0.71 8.65
N ALA A 143 10.84 -0.39 8.06
CA ALA A 143 9.74 -1.18 8.57
C ALA A 143 10.11 -2.07 9.77
N GLU A 144 9.18 -2.14 10.71
CA GLU A 144 9.22 -3.02 11.85
C GLU A 144 8.34 -4.26 11.61
N TYR A 145 8.61 -5.33 12.37
CA TYR A 145 7.74 -6.49 12.42
C TYR A 145 7.26 -6.73 13.84
N GLU A 146 5.97 -6.94 13.97
CA GLU A 146 5.32 -7.32 15.22
C GLU A 146 4.65 -8.67 15.02
N LYS A 147 5.05 -9.62 15.85
CA LYS A 147 4.42 -10.94 15.89
C LYS A 147 3.09 -10.81 16.61
N ARG A 148 2.10 -11.56 16.13
CA ARG A 148 0.83 -11.73 16.85
C ARG A 148 1.00 -12.60 18.10
#